data_AF-A0A535QTQ5-F1
#
_entry.id   AF-A0A535QTQ5-F1
#
_cell.length_a   1.000
_cell.length_b   1.000
_cell.length_c   1.000
_cell.angle_alpha   90.00
_cell.angle_beta   90.00
_cell.angle_gamma   90.00
#
_symmetry.space_group_name_H-M   'P 1'
#
loop_
_entity.id
_entity.type
_entity.pdbx_description
1 polymer ?
#
loop_
_entity_poly.entity_id
_entity_poly.type
_entity_poly.pdbx_seq_one_letter_code
_entity_poly.pdbx_strand_id
1 'polypeptide(L)'
;MLDRRAIYRYNRGMQNLEPHKLIEASSLFRNLQAHETANIIARLQPISFTRGERILESGVWHGQLYIIASGLVSILLREGGRTPSTALEEHEPLAVAQLGPGE
;
A
#
# COMPACT_ATOMS: atom_id res chain seq x y z
N MET A 1 8.48 -8.29 -10.64
CA MET A 1 7.14 -8.59 -11.18
C MET A 1 6.47 -9.56 -10.21
N LEU A 2 5.54 -9.10 -9.37
CA LEU A 2 4.92 -9.93 -8.33
C LEU A 2 3.90 -10.91 -8.93
N ASP A 3 3.98 -12.20 -8.56
CA ASP A 3 3.06 -13.25 -8.99
C ASP A 3 1.70 -13.10 -8.29
N ARG A 4 0.67 -12.77 -9.07
CA ARG A 4 -0.71 -12.61 -8.59
C ARG A 4 -1.23 -13.85 -7.87
N ARG A 5 -0.80 -15.07 -8.25
CA ARG A 5 -1.18 -16.32 -7.57
C ARG A 5 -0.52 -16.44 -6.19
N ALA A 6 0.71 -15.97 -6.05
CA ALA A 6 1.39 -15.92 -4.75
C ALA A 6 0.65 -14.97 -3.79
N ILE A 7 0.23 -13.80 -4.27
CA ILE A 7 -0.54 -12.84 -3.48
C ILE A 7 -1.91 -13.40 -3.09
N TYR A 8 -2.63 -14.09 -3.99
CA TYR A 8 -3.91 -14.74 -3.64
C TYR A 8 -3.74 -15.85 -2.60
N ARG A 9 -2.72 -16.70 -2.72
CA ARG A 9 -2.42 -17.76 -1.73
C ARG A 9 -2.08 -17.15 -0.38
N TYR A 10 -1.26 -16.10 -0.40
CA TYR A 10 -0.90 -15.35 0.78
C TYR A 10 -2.16 -14.74 1.41
N ASN A 11 -2.95 -13.94 0.70
CA ASN A 11 -4.22 -13.36 1.17
C ASN A 11 -5.19 -14.41 1.76
N ARG A 12 -5.25 -15.62 1.19
CA ARG A 12 -6.07 -16.72 1.71
C ARG A 12 -5.54 -17.30 3.02
N GLY A 13 -4.22 -17.35 3.21
CA GLY A 13 -3.58 -17.77 4.47
C GLY A 13 -3.50 -16.68 5.54
N MET A 14 -3.79 -15.43 5.16
CA MET A 14 -3.64 -14.20 5.96
C MET A 14 -4.93 -13.80 6.72
N GLN A 15 -5.96 -14.66 6.81
CA GLN A 15 -7.21 -14.36 7.52
C GLN A 15 -7.05 -14.13 9.04
N ASN A 16 -5.90 -14.45 9.62
CA ASN A 16 -5.56 -14.25 11.03
C ASN A 16 -4.07 -13.88 11.19
N LEU A 17 -3.69 -12.66 10.86
CA LEU A 17 -2.31 -12.23 11.14
C LEU A 17 -2.13 -11.71 12.52
N GLU A 18 -1.09 -12.26 13.10
CA GLU A 18 -0.27 -11.60 14.07
C GLU A 18 0.55 -10.49 13.37
N PRO A 19 0.38 -9.21 13.73
CA PRO A 19 1.05 -8.07 13.07
C PRO A 19 2.58 -8.17 12.99
N HIS A 20 3.21 -9.00 13.82
CA HIS A 20 4.66 -9.24 13.76
C HIS A 20 5.13 -9.77 12.40
N LYS A 21 4.36 -10.66 11.76
CA LYS A 21 4.76 -11.24 10.47
C LYS A 21 4.76 -10.21 9.34
N LEU A 22 3.89 -9.20 9.43
CA LEU A 22 3.82 -8.12 8.44
C LEU A 22 5.03 -7.20 8.55
N ILE A 23 5.40 -6.84 9.78
CA ILE A 23 6.57 -5.99 10.01
C ILE A 23 7.85 -6.72 9.60
N GLU A 24 7.99 -8.01 9.92
CA GLU A 24 9.13 -8.82 9.51
C GLU A 24 9.23 -9.03 8.00
N ALA A 25 8.09 -9.16 7.31
CA ALA A 25 8.07 -9.31 5.85
C ALA A 25 8.42 -8.01 5.10
N SER A 26 8.25 -6.85 5.75
CA SER A 26 8.46 -5.56 5.10
C SER A 26 9.94 -5.18 5.07
N SER A 27 10.42 -4.82 3.89
CA SER A 27 11.80 -4.35 3.71
C SER A 27 12.10 -3.03 4.42
N LEU A 28 11.06 -2.25 4.77
CA LEU A 28 11.17 -0.98 5.49
C LEU A 28 11.65 -1.16 6.94
N PHE A 29 11.29 -2.27 7.58
CA PHE A 29 11.55 -2.51 9.00
C PHE A 29 12.66 -3.52 9.27
N ARG A 30 13.34 -4.02 8.23
CA ARG A 30 14.35 -5.10 8.32
C ARG A 30 15.52 -4.83 9.29
N ASN A 31 15.80 -3.57 9.60
CA ASN A 31 16.92 -3.15 10.44
C ASN A 31 16.48 -2.74 11.86
N LEU A 32 15.20 -2.89 12.20
CA LEU A 32 14.71 -2.56 13.53
C LEU A 32 15.04 -3.66 14.52
N GLN A 33 15.42 -3.26 15.72
CA GLN A 33 15.57 -4.17 16.84
C GLN A 33 14.21 -4.66 17.31
N ALA A 34 14.18 -5.83 17.96
CA ALA A 34 12.93 -6.46 18.40
C ALA A 34 12.03 -5.54 19.25
N HIS A 35 12.62 -4.69 20.09
CA HIS A 35 11.87 -3.74 20.92
C HIS A 35 11.27 -2.58 20.11
N GLU A 36 11.94 -2.12 19.05
CA GLU A 36 11.45 -1.10 18.14
C GLU A 36 10.27 -1.65 17.31
N THR A 37 10.42 -2.87 16.81
CA THR A 37 9.37 -3.62 16.13
C THR A 37 8.13 -3.80 17.03
N ALA A 38 8.32 -4.20 18.28
CA ALA A 38 7.22 -4.33 19.25
C ALA A 38 6.50 -2.98 19.48
N ASN A 39 7.25 -1.88 19.56
CA ASN A 39 6.67 -0.54 19.72
C ASN A 39 5.82 -0.11 18.53
N ILE A 40 6.20 -0.48 17.31
CA ILE A 40 5.42 -0.21 16.09
C ILE A 40 4.18 -1.10 16.07
N ILE A 41 4.33 -2.41 16.30
CA ILE A 41 3.23 -3.38 16.31
C ILE A 41 2.14 -2.95 17.29
N ALA A 42 2.51 -2.50 18.49
CA ALA A 42 1.57 -2.05 19.51
C ALA A 42 0.75 -0.81 19.10
N ARG A 43 1.18 -0.06 18.08
CA ARG A 43 0.51 1.14 17.57
C ARG A 43 -0.26 0.89 16.27
N LEU A 44 -0.09 -0.26 15.63
CA LEU A 44 -0.82 -0.58 14.41
C LEU A 44 -2.31 -0.71 14.71
N GLN A 45 -3.13 -0.09 13.86
CA GLN A 45 -4.58 -0.22 13.92
C GLN A 45 -5.09 -0.85 12.62
N PRO A 46 -5.92 -1.90 12.69
CA PRO A 46 -6.50 -2.49 11.50
C PRO A 46 -7.50 -1.53 10.87
N ILE A 47 -7.42 -1.40 9.54
CA ILE A 47 -8.35 -0.62 8.73
C ILE A 47 -8.64 -1.38 7.44
N SER A 48 -9.82 -1.21 6.87
CA SER A 48 -10.26 -1.90 5.66
C SER A 48 -10.87 -0.91 4.68
N PHE A 49 -10.59 -1.14 3.40
CA PHE A 49 -11.09 -0.33 2.30
C PHE A 49 -11.84 -1.22 1.32
N THR A 50 -12.84 -0.66 0.67
CA THR A 50 -13.59 -1.33 -0.39
C THR A 50 -12.86 -1.23 -1.73
N ARG A 51 -13.21 -2.11 -2.67
CA ARG A 51 -12.60 -2.09 -4.00
C ARG A 51 -12.89 -0.77 -4.71
N GLY A 52 -11.83 -0.12 -5.17
CA GLY A 52 -11.91 1.16 -5.89
C GLY A 52 -11.91 2.38 -4.97
N GLU A 53 -11.88 2.17 -3.66
CA GLU A 53 -11.78 3.25 -2.69
C GLU A 53 -10.39 3.90 -2.73
N ARG A 54 -10.36 5.23 -2.66
CA ARG A 54 -9.11 6.01 -2.64
C ARG A 54 -8.58 6.05 -1.21
N ILE A 55 -7.42 5.43 -0.99
CA ILE A 55 -6.76 5.38 0.33
C ILE A 55 -5.98 6.68 0.58
N LEU A 56 -5.15 7.11 -0.38
CA LEU A 56 -4.35 8.33 -0.31
C LEU A 56 -4.51 9.16 -1.59
N GLU A 57 -4.32 10.46 -1.44
CA GLU A 57 -4.30 11.42 -2.55
C GLU A 57 -2.94 12.09 -2.65
N SER A 58 -2.39 12.13 -3.87
CA SER A 58 -1.09 12.76 -4.14
C SER A 58 -1.14 14.26 -3.88
N GLY A 59 -0.07 14.80 -3.30
CA GLY A 59 0.03 16.21 -2.92
C GLY A 59 -0.66 16.56 -1.59
N VAL A 60 -1.30 15.59 -0.93
CA VAL A 60 -1.92 15.77 0.39
C VAL A 60 -1.09 15.06 1.45
N TRP A 61 -0.78 15.77 2.55
CA TRP A 61 -0.12 15.17 3.71
C TRP A 61 -1.16 14.54 4.64
N HIS A 62 -1.11 13.22 4.79
CA HIS A 62 -2.05 12.47 5.65
C HIS A 62 -1.48 12.15 7.04
N GLY A 63 -0.16 12.29 7.24
CA GLY A 63 0.48 12.02 8.54
C GLY A 63 0.39 10.58 9.04
N GLN A 64 0.03 9.64 8.16
CA GLN A 64 -0.20 8.23 8.48
C GLN A 64 0.64 7.33 7.59
N LEU A 65 1.09 6.21 8.15
CA LEU A 65 1.74 5.13 7.43
C LEU A 65 0.78 3.95 7.34
N TYR A 66 0.64 3.40 6.14
CA TYR A 66 -0.14 2.21 5.88
C TYR A 66 0.79 1.06 5.51
N ILE A 67 0.43 -0.14 5.94
CA ILE A 67 1.09 -1.39 5.55
C ILE A 67 -0.01 -2.30 5.06
N ILE A 68 0.15 -2.86 3.87
CA ILE A 68 -0.88 -3.71 3.31
C ILE A 68 -0.86 -5.05 4.05
N ALA A 69 -1.91 -5.33 4.81
CA ALA A 69 -2.08 -6.62 5.46
C ALA A 69 -2.59 -7.67 4.48
N SER A 70 -3.52 -7.29 3.60
CA SER A 70 -4.07 -8.15 2.57
C SER A 70 -4.65 -7.33 1.41
N GLY A 71 -4.78 -7.97 0.25
CA GLY A 71 -5.32 -7.34 -0.95
C GLY A 71 -4.25 -6.79 -1.88
N LEU A 72 -4.67 -5.87 -2.76
CA LEU A 72 -3.83 -5.21 -3.76
C LEU A 72 -4.22 -3.73 -3.81
N VAL A 73 -3.23 -2.86 -3.79
CA VAL A 73 -3.41 -1.41 -3.92
C VAL A 73 -2.70 -0.93 -5.17
N SER A 74 -3.39 -0.17 -6.01
CA SER A 74 -2.78 0.46 -7.20
C SER A 74 -2.28 1.85 -6.85
N ILE A 75 -1.04 2.16 -7.24
CA ILE A 75 -0.54 3.54 -7.22
C ILE A 75 -0.89 4.16 -8.56
N LEU A 76 -1.63 5.26 -8.49
CA LEU A 76 -2.09 6.00 -9.66
C LEU A 76 -1.33 7.33 -9.74
N LEU A 77 -0.73 7.63 -10.88
CA LEU A 77 -0.13 8.94 -11.14
C LEU A 77 -1.02 9.70 -12.13
N ARG A 78 -1.38 10.94 -11.78
CA ARG A 78 -2.02 11.85 -12.71
C ARG A 78 -0.92 12.52 -13.53
N GLU A 79 -0.93 12.34 -14.83
CA GLU A 79 -0.05 13.10 -15.71
C GLU A 79 -0.46 14.58 -15.61
N GLY A 80 0.45 15.41 -15.10
CA GLY A 80 0.19 16.83 -14.88
C GLY A 80 1.47 17.62 -14.97
N GLY A 81 1.93 17.90 -16.20
CA GLY A 81 3.03 18.84 -16.39
C GLY A 81 3.81 18.79 -17.71
N ARG A 82 3.16 18.68 -18.88
CA ARG A 82 3.81 19.16 -20.11
C ARG A 82 2.82 19.92 -21.01
N THR A 83 2.89 21.25 -20.89
CA THR A 83 2.35 22.34 -21.72
C THR A 83 0.82 22.51 -21.83
N PRO A 84 0.31 23.76 -21.71
CA PRO A 84 -1.07 24.08 -22.04
C PRO A 84 -1.19 24.12 -23.58
N SER A 85 -1.59 23.00 -24.17
CA SER A 85 -2.22 23.02 -25.49
C SER A 85 -3.66 22.57 -25.32
N THR A 86 -4.55 23.40 -25.80
CA THR A 86 -6.01 23.28 -25.82
C THR A 86 -6.51 21.88 -26.17
N ALA A 87 -6.92 21.11 -25.15
CA ALA A 87 -7.99 20.12 -25.23
C ALA A 87 -8.33 19.67 -23.79
N LEU A 88 -9.62 19.59 -23.48
CA LEU A 88 -10.15 18.99 -22.25
C LEU A 88 -9.98 17.47 -22.34
N GLU A 89 -8.75 16.98 -22.25
CA GLU A 89 -8.49 15.55 -22.09
C GLU A 89 -8.41 15.28 -20.59
N GLU A 90 -9.50 14.74 -20.03
CA GLU A 90 -9.48 14.12 -18.72
C GLU A 90 -8.61 12.86 -18.82
N HIS A 91 -7.29 13.03 -18.69
CA HIS A 91 -6.38 11.89 -18.67
C HIS A 91 -6.74 11.00 -17.47
N GLU A 92 -7.22 9.79 -17.75
CA GLU A 92 -7.46 8.80 -16.71
C GLU A 92 -6.15 8.54 -15.95
N PRO A 93 -6.19 8.50 -14.60
CA PRO A 93 -5.00 8.26 -13.80
C PRO A 93 -4.38 6.91 -14.16
N LEU A 94 -3.11 6.92 -14.59
CA LEU A 94 -2.41 5.71 -15.00
C LEU A 94 -1.91 4.94 -13.78
N ALA A 95 -2.21 3.65 -13.73
CA ALA A 95 -1.65 2.76 -12.71
C ALA A 95 -0.17 2.50 -12.99
N VAL A 96 0.70 3.08 -12.15
CA VAL A 96 2.16 3.01 -12.31
C VAL A 96 2.80 1.89 -11.48
N ALA A 97 2.13 1.42 -10.43
CA ALA A 97 2.57 0.30 -9.62
C ALA A 97 1.39 -0.41 -8.94
N GLN A 98 1.62 -1.65 -8.51
CA GLN A 98 0.73 -2.38 -7.60
C GLN A 98 1.53 -2.81 -6.38
N LEU A 99 0.97 -2.52 -5.22
CA LEU A 99 1.50 -2.92 -3.92
C LEU A 99 0.66 -4.07 -3.38
N GLY A 100 1.36 -5.08 -2.88
CA GLY A 100 0.80 -6.22 -2.17
C GLY A 100 1.21 -6.20 -0.70
N PRO A 101 0.98 -7.31 0.01
CA PRO A 101 1.18 -7.29 1.44
C PRO A 101 2.63 -7.12 1.89
N GLY A 102 2.81 -6.39 3.00
CA GLY A 102 4.11 -6.00 3.54
C GLY A 102 4.76 -4.79 2.84
N GLU A 103 4.13 -4.29 1.77
CA GLU A 103 4.46 -3.03 1.10
C GLU A 103 3.63 -1.85 1.64
#